data_AF-A0A3M5STJ7-F1
#
_entry.id   AF-A0A3M5STJ7-F1
#
_cell.length_a   1.000
_cell.length_b   1.000
_cell.length_c   1.000
_cell.angle_alpha   90.00
_cell.angle_beta   90.00
_cell.angle_gamma   90.00
#
_symmetry.space_group_name_H-M   'P 1'
#
loop_
_entity.id
_entity.type
_entity.pdbx_description
1 polymer ?
#
loop_
_entity_poly.entity_id
_entity_poly.type
_entity_poly.pdbx_seq_one_letter_code
_entity_poly.pdbx_strand_id
1 'polypeptide(L)'
;SFCRRRDLPHEASAYFPKSARAADLKDPSLNVMAGSLAQNAIRSYAHDDHVAVKMRLGDFLEKGGKVYADTSSVITGGDEASPLIVTLPKGQKVPVEIITTHNDKSNKSNKSRG
;
A
#
# COMPACT_ATOMS: atom_id res chain seq x y z
N SER A 1 -15.21 27.80 30.47
CA SER A 1 -16.27 27.47 29.50
C SER A 1 -15.60 27.21 28.15
N PHE A 2 -15.59 25.97 27.66
CA PHE A 2 -14.97 25.62 26.39
C PHE A 2 -16.04 25.74 25.30
N CYS A 3 -15.99 26.81 24.51
CA CYS A 3 -16.91 26.99 23.40
C CYS A 3 -16.56 25.93 22.34
N ARG A 4 -17.29 24.81 22.30
CA ARG A 4 -17.20 23.87 21.18
C ARG A 4 -17.70 24.63 19.95
N ARG A 5 -16.78 25.07 19.09
CA ARG A 5 -17.13 25.52 17.74
C ARG A 5 -17.94 24.38 17.12
N ARG A 6 -19.19 24.65 16.77
CA ARG A 6 -19.96 23.72 15.94
C ARG A 6 -19.43 23.90 14.53
N ASP A 7 -18.98 22.81 13.92
CA ASP A 7 -18.59 22.83 12.52
C ASP A 7 -19.79 23.21 11.66
N LEU A 8 -19.62 24.18 10.77
CA LEU A 8 -20.69 24.66 9.91
C LEU A 8 -20.82 23.77 8.67
N PRO A 9 -22.01 23.60 8.07
CA PRO A 9 -22.20 22.72 6.90
C PRO A 9 -21.39 23.09 5.64
N HIS A 10 -20.70 24.22 5.60
CA HIS A 10 -19.81 24.58 4.49
C HIS A 10 -18.32 24.45 4.86
N GLU A 11 -18.01 24.05 6.09
CA GLU A 11 -16.66 23.82 6.57
C GLU A 11 -16.26 22.36 6.33
N ALA A 12 -15.03 22.15 5.84
CA ALA A 12 -14.51 20.80 5.61
C ALA A 12 -14.48 19.94 6.88
N SER A 13 -14.32 20.55 8.06
CA SER A 13 -14.35 19.87 9.36
C SER A 13 -15.70 19.23 9.68
N ALA A 14 -16.79 19.67 9.03
CA ALA A 14 -18.11 19.09 9.20
C ALA A 14 -18.30 17.75 8.45
N TYR A 15 -17.32 17.31 7.66
CA TYR A 15 -17.44 16.17 6.77
C TYR A 15 -16.34 15.13 6.97
N PHE A 16 -16.68 13.88 6.67
CA PHE A 16 -15.75 12.77 6.63
C PHE A 16 -15.76 12.12 5.25
N PRO A 17 -14.63 11.52 4.81
CA PRO A 17 -14.61 10.74 3.58
C PRO A 17 -15.64 9.62 3.61
N LYS A 18 -16.34 9.41 2.49
CA LYS A 18 -17.25 8.28 2.33
C LYS A 18 -16.48 7.05 1.85
N SER A 19 -16.62 5.93 2.56
CA SER A 19 -16.11 4.64 2.10
C SER A 19 -16.99 4.05 1.00
N ALA A 20 -16.36 3.42 0.01
CA ALA A 20 -17.00 2.71 -1.09
C ALA A 20 -16.21 1.42 -1.40
N ARG A 21 -16.80 0.49 -2.15
CA ARG A 21 -16.08 -0.73 -2.53
C ARG A 21 -15.10 -0.42 -3.66
N ALA A 22 -13.89 -0.96 -3.57
CA ALA A 22 -12.91 -0.86 -4.65
C ALA A 22 -13.42 -1.48 -5.97
N ALA A 23 -14.28 -2.50 -5.89
CA ALA A 23 -14.92 -3.11 -7.06
C ALA A 23 -15.87 -2.17 -7.83
N ASP A 24 -16.34 -1.08 -7.20
CA ASP A 24 -17.18 -0.07 -7.85
C ASP A 24 -16.34 0.95 -8.65
N LEU A 25 -15.01 0.89 -8.54
CA LEU A 25 -14.11 1.70 -9.35
C LEU A 25 -14.14 1.22 -10.81
N LYS A 26 -14.18 2.18 -11.74
CA LYS A 26 -14.22 1.91 -13.18
C LYS A 26 -12.96 1.19 -13.68
N ASP A 27 -11.84 1.47 -13.05
CA ASP A 27 -10.51 1.00 -13.44
C ASP A 27 -10.04 -0.14 -12.52
N PRO A 28 -9.27 -1.11 -13.04
CA PRO A 28 -8.57 -2.10 -12.23
C PRO A 28 -7.75 -1.43 -11.12
N SER A 29 -7.68 -2.09 -9.96
CA SER A 29 -6.97 -1.57 -8.80
C SER A 29 -6.06 -2.60 -8.16
N LEU A 30 -5.04 -2.12 -7.47
CA LEU A 30 -4.12 -2.91 -6.67
C LEU A 30 -4.11 -2.39 -5.23
N ASN A 31 -4.03 -3.31 -4.28
CA ASN A 31 -3.77 -2.98 -2.89
C ASN A 31 -2.25 -2.87 -2.69
N VAL A 32 -1.79 -1.77 -2.13
CA VAL A 32 -0.37 -1.50 -1.91
C VAL A 32 -0.13 -0.95 -0.51
N MET A 33 1.11 -1.02 -0.06
CA MET A 33 1.56 -0.40 1.19
C MET A 33 2.52 0.73 0.87
N ALA A 34 2.35 1.89 1.50
CA ALA A 34 3.25 3.04 1.38
C ALA A 34 3.72 3.52 2.77
N GLY A 35 4.92 4.07 2.85
CA GLY A 35 5.50 4.56 4.12
C GLY A 35 6.86 3.94 4.44
N SER A 36 7.56 4.52 5.42
CA SER A 36 8.91 4.12 5.82
C SER A 36 9.00 2.69 6.35
N LEU A 37 7.93 2.18 6.95
CA LEU A 37 7.80 0.82 7.49
C LEU A 37 7.03 -0.14 6.56
N ALA A 38 6.59 0.32 5.39
CA ALA A 38 5.81 -0.49 4.45
C ALA A 38 6.53 -1.80 4.07
N GLN A 39 7.83 -1.75 3.84
CA GLN A 39 8.61 -2.94 3.51
C GLN A 39 8.63 -3.96 4.66
N ASN A 40 8.70 -3.50 5.91
CA ASN A 40 8.66 -4.39 7.07
C ASN A 40 7.28 -5.01 7.25
N ALA A 41 6.22 -4.25 7.01
CA ALA A 41 4.84 -4.71 7.09
C ALA A 41 4.50 -5.81 6.07
N ILE A 42 5.13 -5.81 4.89
CA ILE A 42 4.92 -6.83 3.86
C ILE A 42 5.85 -8.05 3.98
N ARG A 43 6.89 -8.01 4.83
CA ARG A 43 7.78 -9.16 5.04
C ARG A 43 7.01 -10.37 5.57
N SER A 44 5.97 -10.13 6.37
CA SER A 44 5.09 -11.17 6.89
C SER A 44 4.12 -11.74 5.85
N TYR A 45 4.24 -11.35 4.57
CA TYR A 45 3.44 -11.90 3.47
C TYR A 45 4.31 -12.57 2.41
N ALA A 46 5.63 -12.37 2.44
CA ALA A 46 6.56 -12.78 1.39
C ALA A 46 7.21 -14.16 1.61
N HIS A 47 6.85 -14.90 2.67
CA HIS A 47 7.64 -16.05 3.13
C HIS A 47 7.28 -17.41 2.52
N ASP A 48 6.11 -17.58 1.91
CA ASP A 48 5.63 -18.94 1.62
C ASP A 48 5.43 -19.28 0.14
N ASP A 49 5.46 -18.29 -0.76
CA ASP A 49 5.41 -18.43 -2.25
C ASP A 49 5.11 -17.08 -2.94
N HIS A 50 5.14 -15.98 -2.19
CA HIS A 50 4.65 -14.68 -2.64
C HIS A 50 5.82 -13.73 -2.86
N VAL A 51 5.82 -13.05 -4.01
CA VAL A 51 6.85 -12.08 -4.36
C VAL A 51 6.47 -10.70 -3.84
N ALA A 52 7.34 -10.12 -3.00
CA ALA A 52 7.23 -8.71 -2.65
C ALA A 52 7.76 -7.85 -3.81
N VAL A 53 6.94 -6.89 -4.27
CA VAL A 53 7.32 -5.95 -5.32
C VAL A 53 7.29 -4.51 -4.81
N LYS A 54 8.22 -3.71 -5.31
CA LYS A 54 8.27 -2.27 -5.12
C LYS A 54 7.90 -1.58 -6.42
N MET A 55 7.10 -0.53 -6.31
CA MET A 55 6.60 0.26 -7.43
C MET A 55 6.70 1.74 -7.10
N ARG A 56 6.85 2.58 -8.12
CA ARG A 56 6.80 4.04 -7.97
C ARG A 56 5.36 4.51 -8.13
N LEU A 57 4.81 5.14 -7.09
CA LEU A 57 3.42 5.64 -7.12
C LEU A 57 3.19 6.64 -8.27
N GLY A 58 4.21 7.44 -8.60
CA GLY A 58 4.17 8.37 -9.73
C GLY A 58 3.87 7.71 -11.07
N ASP A 59 4.31 6.47 -11.30
CA ASP A 59 4.10 5.78 -12.59
C ASP A 59 2.62 5.44 -12.81
N PHE A 60 1.86 5.23 -11.73
CA PHE A 60 0.41 5.07 -11.79
C PHE A 60 -0.26 6.41 -12.10
N LEU A 61 0.14 7.47 -11.39
CA LEU A 61 -0.45 8.81 -11.55
C LEU A 61 -0.23 9.36 -12.97
N GLU A 62 0.97 9.20 -13.52
CA GLU A 62 1.33 9.61 -14.89
C GLU A 62 0.48 8.89 -15.96
N LYS A 63 -0.05 7.70 -15.64
CA LYS A 63 -0.93 6.90 -16.51
C LYS A 63 -2.42 7.13 -16.24
N GLY A 64 -2.78 8.13 -15.42
CA GLY A 64 -4.16 8.45 -15.06
C GLY A 64 -4.74 7.61 -13.92
N GLY A 65 -3.89 6.86 -13.21
CA GLY A 65 -4.24 6.18 -11.98
C GLY A 65 -4.59 7.14 -10.85
N LYS A 66 -5.36 6.65 -9.90
CA LYS A 66 -5.82 7.39 -8.70
C LYS A 66 -5.47 6.60 -7.46
N VAL A 67 -5.32 7.31 -6.35
CA VAL A 67 -4.94 6.74 -5.07
C VAL A 67 -6.04 7.00 -4.06
N TYR A 68 -6.43 5.96 -3.34
CA TYR A 68 -7.45 6.01 -2.31
C TYR A 68 -6.89 5.35 -1.04
N ALA A 69 -7.28 5.85 0.12
CA ALA A 69 -6.94 5.19 1.37
C ALA A 69 -7.70 3.86 1.47
N ASP A 70 -7.00 2.78 1.82
CA ASP A 70 -7.67 1.52 2.12
C ASP A 70 -8.16 1.52 3.56
N THR A 71 -9.45 1.83 3.73
CA THR A 71 -10.11 1.86 5.05
C THR A 71 -10.44 0.48 5.61
N SER A 72 -10.23 -0.61 4.86
CA SER A 72 -10.50 -1.97 5.32
C SER A 72 -9.34 -2.57 6.13
N SER A 73 -8.16 -1.99 6.01
CA SER A 73 -6.94 -2.49 6.64
C SER A 73 -6.75 -1.89 8.03
N VAL A 74 -6.82 -2.73 9.07
CA VAL A 74 -6.57 -2.37 10.47
C VAL A 74 -5.05 -2.40 10.73
N ILE A 75 -4.27 -1.60 10.02
CA ILE A 75 -2.87 -1.37 10.40
C ILE A 75 -2.82 -0.01 11.10
N THR A 76 -2.75 -0.09 12.42
CA THR A 76 -2.47 1.02 13.34
C THR A 76 -1.00 1.41 13.18
N GLY A 77 -0.66 2.15 12.13
CA GLY A 77 0.73 2.54 11.84
C GLY A 77 0.93 3.96 11.33
N GLY A 78 -0.13 4.78 11.21
CA GLY A 78 -0.02 6.16 10.74
C GLY A 78 0.78 6.31 9.43
N ASP A 79 1.44 7.47 9.26
CA ASP A 79 2.26 7.81 8.08
C ASP A 79 3.44 6.84 7.84
N GLU A 80 3.74 5.94 8.79
CA GLU A 80 4.85 4.99 8.70
C GLU A 80 4.50 3.77 7.84
N ALA A 81 3.25 3.32 7.85
CA ALA A 81 2.76 2.26 6.98
C ALA A 81 1.26 2.44 6.72
N SER A 82 0.93 3.00 5.56
CA SER A 82 -0.43 3.30 5.13
C SER A 82 -0.85 2.37 3.99
N PRO A 83 -1.95 1.62 4.17
CA PRO A 83 -2.53 0.78 3.13
C PRO A 83 -3.30 1.66 2.13
N LEU A 84 -3.09 1.43 0.84
CA LEU A 84 -3.66 2.22 -0.25
C LEU A 84 -4.29 1.30 -1.31
N ILE A 85 -5.33 1.81 -1.94
CA ILE A 85 -5.87 1.30 -3.20
C ILE A 85 -5.39 2.21 -4.32
N VAL A 86 -4.70 1.64 -5.30
CA VAL A 86 -4.20 2.39 -6.46
C VAL A 86 -4.84 1.85 -7.73
N THR A 87 -5.48 2.71 -8.52
CA THR A 87 -6.04 2.32 -9.81
C THR A 87 -5.01 2.43 -10.93
N LEU A 88 -5.17 1.59 -11.94
CA LEU A 88 -4.42 1.64 -13.18
C LEU A 88 -5.40 1.43 -14.35
N PRO A 89 -5.57 2.42 -15.25
CA PRO A 89 -6.47 2.28 -16.38
C PRO A 89 -6.18 1.03 -17.22
N LYS A 90 -7.24 0.41 -17.75
CA LYS A 90 -7.13 -0.85 -18.50
C LYS A 90 -6.13 -0.71 -19.66
N GLY A 91 -5.29 -1.73 -19.84
CA GLY A 91 -4.27 -1.77 -20.89
C GLY A 91 -2.94 -1.10 -20.52
N GLN A 92 -2.87 -0.41 -19.37
CA GLN A 92 -1.63 0.16 -18.88
C GLN A 92 -0.83 -0.83 -18.02
N LYS A 93 0.48 -0.60 -17.96
CA LYS A 93 1.44 -1.33 -17.11
C LYS A 93 2.44 -0.35 -16.50
N VAL A 94 2.94 -0.69 -15.32
CA VAL A 94 3.99 0.04 -14.61
C VAL A 94 5.20 -0.88 -14.39
N PRO A 95 6.43 -0.34 -14.32
CA PRO A 95 7.58 -1.12 -13.94
C PRO A 95 7.49 -1.57 -12.48
N VAL A 96 8.01 -2.76 -12.19
CA VAL A 96 8.09 -3.31 -10.84
C VAL A 96 9.52 -3.74 -10.54
N GLU A 97 9.97 -3.52 -9.30
CA GLU A 97 11.23 -4.03 -8.78
C GLU A 97 10.90 -5.17 -7.80
N ILE A 98 11.48 -6.35 -8.01
CA ILE A 98 11.29 -7.47 -7.09
C ILE A 98 12.20 -7.27 -5.88
N ILE A 99 11.62 -7.24 -4.69
CA ILE A 99 12.37 -7.23 -3.44
C ILE A 99 12.69 -8.68 -3.10
N THR A 100 13.96 -9.06 -3.17
CA THR A 100 14.42 -10.36 -2.67
C THR A 100 14.45 -10.33 -1.15
N THR A 101 13.49 -11.00 -0.51
CA THR A 101 13.56 -11.28 0.93
C THR A 101 14.57 -12.39 1.13
N HIS A 102 15.77 -12.05 1.62
CA HIS A 102 16.85 -13.01 1.82
C HIS A 102 16.46 -14.16 2.76
N ASN A 103 16.10 -15.31 2.18
CA ASN A 103 16.43 -16.64 2.72
C ASN A 103 17.54 -17.35 1.93
N ASP A 104 18.06 -16.73 0.86
CA ASP A 104 19.10 -17.28 -0.02
C ASP A 104 20.56 -17.21 0.51
N LYS A 105 20.76 -17.01 1.82
CA LYS A 105 22.09 -17.08 2.45
C LYS A 105 22.21 -18.12 3.58
N SER A 106 21.54 -19.26 3.44
CA SER A 106 21.76 -20.39 4.36
C SER A 106 21.83 -21.75 3.65
N ASN A 107 22.60 -21.87 2.56
CA ASN A 107 23.20 -23.16 2.18
C ASN A 107 24.40 -22.99 1.24
N LYS A 108 25.44 -22.28 1.71
CA LYS A 108 26.76 -22.30 1.06
C LYS A 108 27.90 -22.26 2.06
N SER A 109 27.98 -23.28 2.92
CA SER A 109 29.20 -24.02 3.25
C SER A 109 28.93 -24.90 4.47
N ASN A 110 28.71 -26.19 4.26
CA ASN A 110 29.11 -27.24 5.19
C ASN A 110 29.37 -28.50 4.36
N LYS A 111 30.41 -28.43 3.54
CA LYS A 111 31.07 -29.62 2.97
C LYS A 111 32.57 -29.38 2.87
N SER A 112 33.22 -29.39 4.03
CA SER A 112 34.62 -29.81 4.16
C SER A 112 34.97 -30.05 5.63
N ARG A 113 34.83 -31.31 6.06
CA ARG A 113 35.74 -32.09 6.93
C ARG A 113 34.97 -33.24 7.59
N GLY A 114 35.48 -34.44 7.38
CA GLY A 114 34.92 -35.73 7.75
C GLY A 114 35.39 -36.74 6.72
#